data_AF-A0A1M6D4J5-F1
#
_entry.id   AF-A0A1M6D4J5-F1
#
_cell.length_a   1.000
_cell.length_b   1.000
_cell.length_c   1.000
_cell.angle_alpha   90.00
_cell.angle_beta   90.00
_cell.angle_gamma   90.00
#
_symmetry.space_group_name_H-M   'P 1'
#
loop_
_entity.id
_entity.type
_entity.pdbx_description
1 polymer ?
#
loop_
_entity_poly.entity_id
_entity_poly.type
_entity_poly.pdbx_seq_one_letter_code
_entity_poly.pdbx_strand_id
1 'polypeptide(L)'
;MNRLNKPVITKETIKAMEDMSFFIHAKIFDDLLIVAQKQTNCFVLKTSDGLIIIDAIWPGKKAFEAIVNAIKDVGWNPDTIKKLVLTHGHVDHTGCGRWFVENYYVDTYLSKVDDIFWKKIQQSLIDRKRGKITKLILIFRMVIP
;
A
#
# COMPACT_ATOMS: atom_id res chain seq x y z
N MET A 1 -8.72 30.73 14.90
CA MET A 1 -8.49 30.04 13.60
C MET A 1 -9.85 29.54 13.11
N ASN A 2 -10.44 30.13 12.07
CA ASN A 2 -11.72 29.67 11.52
C ASN A 2 -11.50 28.33 10.79
N ARG A 3 -11.80 27.23 11.47
CA ARG A 3 -11.79 25.90 10.85
C ARG A 3 -13.09 25.74 10.05
N LEU A 4 -12.98 25.30 8.80
CA LEU A 4 -14.14 24.91 8.00
C LEU A 4 -14.74 23.63 8.59
N ASN A 5 -16.08 23.52 8.60
CA ASN A 5 -16.78 22.31 9.06
C ASN A 5 -16.65 21.13 8.07
N LYS A 6 -16.04 21.34 6.90
CA LYS A 6 -15.80 20.32 5.88
C LYS A 6 -14.49 20.60 5.12
N PRO A 7 -13.76 19.56 4.69
CA PRO A 7 -12.60 19.73 3.83
C PRO A 7 -13.02 20.28 2.46
N VAL A 8 -12.20 21.17 1.90
CA VAL A 8 -12.36 21.63 0.51
C VAL A 8 -11.65 20.64 -0.39
N ILE A 9 -12.44 19.84 -1.12
CA ILE A 9 -11.92 18.88 -2.09
C ILE A 9 -12.08 19.48 -3.49
N THR A 10 -10.95 19.76 -4.15
CA THR A 10 -10.90 20.28 -5.53
C THR A 10 -10.39 19.21 -6.50
N LYS A 11 -10.53 19.44 -7.80
CA LYS A 11 -9.94 18.55 -8.82
C LYS A 11 -8.42 18.47 -8.68
N GLU A 12 -7.81 19.58 -8.29
CA GLU A 12 -6.38 19.73 -8.06
C GLU A 12 -5.97 18.93 -6.81
N THR A 13 -6.78 18.98 -5.75
CA THR A 13 -6.59 18.14 -4.55
C THR A 13 -6.58 16.66 -4.91
N ILE A 14 -7.56 16.20 -5.71
CA ILE A 14 -7.65 14.81 -6.15
C ILE A 14 -6.44 14.42 -7.00
N LYS A 15 -6.05 15.24 -7.98
CA LYS A 15 -4.86 14.97 -8.81
C LYS A 15 -3.58 14.91 -7.99
N ALA A 16 -3.45 15.76 -6.98
CA ALA A 16 -2.28 15.76 -6.13
C ALA A 16 -2.17 14.46 -5.32
N MET A 17 -3.29 13.85 -4.91
CA MET A 17 -3.30 12.65 -4.07
C MET A 17 -2.51 11.47 -4.66
N GLU A 18 -2.54 11.30 -5.98
CA GLU A 18 -1.85 10.22 -6.69
C GLU A 18 -0.49 10.65 -7.28
N ASP A 19 0.07 11.77 -6.82
CA ASP A 19 1.30 12.32 -7.40
C ASP A 19 2.54 11.54 -6.96
N MET A 20 2.96 10.60 -7.81
CA MET A 20 4.16 9.79 -7.62
C MET A 20 5.46 10.50 -8.03
N SER A 21 5.50 11.84 -8.12
CA SER A 21 6.73 12.58 -8.47
C SER A 21 7.76 12.63 -7.34
N PHE A 22 7.33 12.47 -6.09
CA PHE A 22 8.17 12.67 -4.91
C PHE A 22 8.09 11.50 -3.93
N PHE A 23 9.27 11.05 -3.49
CA PHE A 23 9.45 10.09 -2.41
C PHE A 23 10.65 10.52 -1.57
N ILE A 24 10.58 10.32 -0.26
CA ILE A 24 11.70 10.50 0.66
C ILE A 24 11.66 9.38 1.70
N HIS A 25 12.81 9.01 2.25
CA HIS A 25 12.85 8.02 3.31
C HIS A 25 13.83 8.42 4.42
N ALA A 26 13.58 7.91 5.63
CA ALA A 26 14.46 8.10 6.76
C ALA A 26 14.31 6.95 7.76
N LYS A 27 15.39 6.57 8.42
CA LYS A 27 15.27 5.79 9.66
C LYS A 27 14.81 6.73 10.77
N ILE A 28 13.62 6.48 11.30
CA ILE A 28 13.08 7.23 12.43
C ILE A 28 13.42 6.55 13.77
N PHE A 29 13.73 5.25 13.74
CA PHE A 29 14.44 4.51 14.78
C PHE A 29 15.45 3.57 14.12
N ASP A 30 16.30 2.91 14.91
CA ASP A 30 17.33 2.00 14.41
C ASP A 30 16.75 0.85 13.57
N ASP A 31 15.53 0.42 13.91
CA ASP A 31 14.78 -0.68 13.34
C ASP A 31 13.51 -0.24 12.60
N LEU A 32 13.26 1.06 12.46
CA LEU A 32 12.06 1.59 11.79
C LEU A 32 12.40 2.61 10.71
N LEU A 33 12.09 2.26 9.47
CA LEU A 33 12.22 3.10 8.28
C LEU A 33 10.85 3.65 7.89
N ILE A 34 10.76 4.95 7.61
CA ILE A 34 9.62 5.56 6.92
C ILE A 34 9.99 5.81 5.46
N VAL A 35 9.06 5.51 4.56
CA VAL A 35 9.08 5.88 3.15
C VAL A 35 7.85 6.73 2.88
N ALA A 36 8.05 8.03 2.72
CA ALA A 36 6.98 9.00 2.55
C ALA A 36 6.77 9.35 1.08
N GLN A 37 5.51 9.33 0.66
CA GLN A 37 5.01 9.97 -0.54
C GLN A 37 4.20 11.21 -0.12
N LYS A 38 3.84 12.10 -1.04
CA LYS A 38 3.18 13.39 -0.74
C LYS A 38 1.92 13.29 0.15
N GLN A 39 1.20 12.17 0.19
CA GLN A 39 -0.07 12.05 0.93
C GLN A 39 -0.16 10.83 1.84
N THR A 40 0.67 9.82 1.62
CA THR A 40 0.65 8.59 2.39
C THR A 40 2.07 8.09 2.63
N ASN A 41 2.23 7.20 3.61
CA ASN A 41 3.51 6.66 4.02
C ASN A 41 3.47 5.13 4.00
N CYS A 42 4.62 4.54 3.78
CA CYS A 42 4.92 3.15 4.09
C CYS A 42 5.93 3.13 5.24
N PHE A 43 5.78 2.22 6.18
CA PHE A 43 6.82 1.93 7.17
C PHE A 43 7.40 0.56 6.92
N VAL A 44 8.68 0.41 7.24
CA VAL A 44 9.37 -0.88 7.22
C VAL A 44 9.96 -1.10 8.60
N LEU A 45 9.45 -2.10 9.30
CA LEU A 45 9.95 -2.51 10.60
C LEU A 45 10.91 -3.68 10.42
N LYS A 46 12.12 -3.54 10.95
CA LYS A 46 13.13 -4.60 10.98
C LYS A 46 13.00 -5.40 12.27
N THR A 47 12.98 -6.72 12.11
CA THR A 47 12.97 -7.67 13.23
C THR A 47 14.11 -8.68 13.07
N SER A 48 14.31 -9.55 14.06
CA SER A 48 15.24 -10.70 13.92
C SER A 48 14.84 -11.68 12.82
N ASP A 49 13.55 -11.77 12.50
CA ASP A 49 12.98 -12.81 11.63
C ASP A 49 12.77 -12.31 10.19
N GLY A 50 12.99 -11.02 9.96
CA GLY A 50 12.81 -10.36 8.67
C GLY A 50 12.17 -8.98 8.77
N LEU A 51 11.84 -8.43 7.60
CA LEU A 51 11.19 -7.12 7.46
C LEU A 51 9.67 -7.28 7.40
N ILE A 52 9.00 -6.33 8.05
CA ILE A 52 7.55 -6.17 8.02
C ILE A 52 7.24 -4.85 7.32
N ILE A 53 6.48 -4.92 6.23
CA ILE A 53 5.95 -3.75 5.54
C ILE A 53 4.65 -3.34 6.22
N ILE A 54 4.48 -2.06 6.53
CA ILE A 54 3.26 -1.49 7.10
C ILE A 54 2.77 -0.41 6.13
N ASP A 55 1.62 -0.67 5.51
CA ASP A 55 1.08 0.05 4.34
C ASP A 55 1.98 0.00 3.09
N ALA A 56 1.36 0.16 1.93
CA ALA A 56 1.96 -0.10 0.62
C ALA A 56 1.78 1.06 -0.39
N ILE A 57 1.45 2.28 0.07
CA ILE A 57 1.27 3.49 -0.75
C ILE A 57 0.25 3.23 -1.90
N TRP A 58 0.09 4.18 -2.82
CA TRP A 58 -0.66 4.04 -4.06
C TRP A 58 -0.08 2.98 -5.02
N PRO A 59 -0.93 2.38 -5.87
CA PRO A 59 -0.49 1.41 -6.87
C PRO A 59 0.39 2.07 -7.92
N GLY A 60 1.61 1.56 -8.07
CA GLY A 60 2.49 1.98 -9.15
C GLY A 60 3.88 1.38 -8.99
N LYS A 61 4.48 0.97 -10.12
CA LYS A 61 5.83 0.41 -10.14
C LYS A 61 6.84 1.34 -9.46
N LYS A 62 6.74 2.66 -9.73
CA LYS A 62 7.59 3.68 -9.11
C LYS A 62 7.44 3.74 -7.58
N ALA A 63 6.23 3.59 -7.05
CA ALA A 63 5.99 3.58 -5.61
C ALA A 63 6.56 2.31 -4.96
N PHE A 64 6.35 1.15 -5.57
CA PHE A 64 6.95 -0.10 -5.12
C PHE A 64 8.48 -0.04 -5.11
N GLU A 65 9.08 0.42 -6.22
CA GLU A 65 10.53 0.59 -6.32
C GLU A 65 11.07 1.60 -5.31
N ALA A 66 10.32 2.68 -5.00
CA ALA A 66 10.72 3.63 -3.96
C ALA A 66 10.83 2.97 -2.58
N ILE A 67 9.90 2.08 -2.23
CA ILE A 67 9.97 1.33 -0.96
C ILE A 67 11.15 0.36 -0.97
N VAL A 68 11.31 -0.43 -2.03
CA VAL A 68 12.41 -1.42 -2.12
C VAL A 68 13.78 -0.74 -2.13
N ASN A 69 13.93 0.39 -2.82
CA ASN A 69 15.17 1.14 -2.84
C ASN A 69 15.48 1.77 -1.48
N ALA A 70 14.49 2.34 -0.79
CA ALA A 70 14.69 2.87 0.56
C ALA A 70 15.19 1.80 1.55
N ILE A 71 14.69 0.55 1.44
CA ILE A 71 15.18 -0.59 2.24
C ILE A 71 16.67 -0.85 1.95
N LYS A 72 17.07 -0.85 0.68
CA LYS A 72 18.46 -1.06 0.27
C LYS A 72 19.36 0.09 0.71
N ASP A 73 18.90 1.33 0.60
CA ASP A 73 19.65 2.55 0.91
C ASP A 73 20.05 2.61 2.39
N VAL A 74 19.21 2.06 3.29
CA VAL A 74 19.53 1.95 4.73
C VAL A 74 20.30 0.68 5.09
N GLY A 75 20.75 -0.08 4.10
CA GLY A 75 21.56 -1.30 4.26
C GLY A 75 20.78 -2.53 4.70
N TRP A 76 19.45 -2.56 4.52
CA TRP A 76 18.64 -3.74 4.81
C TRP A 76 18.43 -4.59 3.56
N ASN A 77 18.18 -5.89 3.73
CA ASN A 77 17.97 -6.81 2.62
C ASN A 77 16.46 -6.97 2.31
N PRO A 78 15.95 -6.50 1.15
CA PRO A 78 14.56 -6.68 0.77
C PRO A 78 14.12 -8.15 0.67
N ASP A 79 15.02 -9.10 0.41
CA ASP A 79 14.66 -10.52 0.31
C ASP A 79 14.26 -11.12 1.68
N THR A 80 14.45 -10.35 2.75
CA THR A 80 14.00 -10.70 4.10
C THR A 80 12.61 -10.15 4.43
N ILE A 81 11.92 -9.51 3.48
CA ILE A 81 10.52 -9.12 3.67
C ILE A 81 9.67 -10.38 3.83
N LYS A 82 8.92 -10.45 4.94
CA LYS A 82 8.07 -11.62 5.27
C LYS A 82 6.60 -11.28 5.42
N LYS A 83 6.29 -10.06 5.86
CA LYS A 83 4.93 -9.70 6.26
C LYS A 83 4.53 -8.36 5.66
N LEU A 84 3.25 -8.23 5.31
CA LEU A 84 2.60 -6.99 4.93
C LEU A 84 1.39 -6.77 5.84
N VAL A 85 1.45 -5.72 6.65
CA VAL A 85 0.36 -5.28 7.53
C VAL A 85 -0.25 -4.02 6.94
N LEU A 86 -1.56 -4.00 6.78
CA LEU A 86 -2.29 -2.86 6.24
C LEU A 86 -3.10 -2.20 7.34
N THR A 87 -3.01 -0.87 7.44
CA THR A 87 -3.75 -0.11 8.44
C THR A 87 -5.25 -0.11 8.16
N HIS A 88 -5.64 -0.01 6.88
CA HIS A 88 -7.03 -0.08 6.43
C HIS A 88 -7.13 -0.36 4.92
N GLY A 89 -8.35 -0.59 4.44
CA GLY A 89 -8.63 -1.08 3.09
C GLY A 89 -8.70 -0.02 1.98
N HIS A 90 -8.10 1.17 2.10
CA HIS A 90 -8.11 2.14 1.01
C HIS A 90 -6.90 1.98 0.07
N VAL A 91 -7.11 2.31 -1.21
CA VAL A 91 -6.16 2.05 -2.31
C VAL A 91 -4.80 2.73 -2.14
N ASP A 92 -4.75 3.84 -1.42
CA ASP A 92 -3.55 4.59 -1.07
C ASP A 92 -2.72 3.93 0.03
N HIS A 93 -3.26 2.91 0.69
CA HIS A 93 -2.55 2.09 1.66
C HIS A 93 -2.34 0.65 1.18
N THR A 94 -3.20 0.14 0.30
CA THR A 94 -3.09 -1.23 -0.22
C THR A 94 -2.40 -1.32 -1.59
N GLY A 95 -2.03 -0.19 -2.18
CA GLY A 95 -1.75 -0.07 -3.62
C GLY A 95 -0.62 -0.93 -4.14
N CYS A 96 0.55 -0.94 -3.48
CA CYS A 96 1.65 -1.83 -3.89
C CYS A 96 1.53 -3.26 -3.35
N GLY A 97 0.48 -3.61 -2.59
CA GLY A 97 0.37 -4.89 -1.88
C GLY A 97 0.55 -6.11 -2.79
N ARG A 98 0.02 -6.06 -4.02
CA ARG A 98 0.19 -7.13 -5.01
C ARG A 98 1.66 -7.40 -5.36
N TRP A 99 2.47 -6.36 -5.55
CA TRP A 99 3.88 -6.54 -5.88
C TRP A 99 4.65 -7.18 -4.73
N PHE A 100 4.31 -6.87 -3.47
CA PHE A 100 4.92 -7.55 -2.34
C PHE A 100 4.57 -9.05 -2.28
N VAL A 101 3.31 -9.41 -2.54
CA VAL A 101 2.89 -10.82 -2.61
C VAL A 101 3.60 -11.54 -3.75
N GLU A 102 3.66 -10.96 -4.95
CA GLU A 102 4.25 -11.61 -6.13
C GLU A 102 5.78 -11.71 -6.07
N ASN A 103 6.48 -10.74 -5.48
CA ASN A 103 7.94 -10.70 -5.48
C ASN A 103 8.57 -11.29 -4.21
N TYR A 104 7.87 -11.21 -3.06
CA TYR A 104 8.41 -11.60 -1.75
C TYR A 104 7.58 -12.65 -1.02
N TYR A 105 6.43 -13.08 -1.56
CA TYR A 105 5.58 -14.11 -0.97
C TYR A 105 5.18 -13.82 0.47
N VAL A 106 4.87 -12.55 0.74
CA VAL A 106 4.57 -12.09 2.10
C VAL A 106 3.26 -12.63 2.64
N ASP A 107 3.24 -12.92 3.94
CA ASP A 107 2.00 -13.10 4.68
C ASP A 107 1.30 -11.75 4.83
N THR A 108 0.00 -11.71 4.54
CA THR A 108 -0.76 -10.46 4.54
C THR A 108 -1.74 -10.36 5.70
N TYR A 109 -1.81 -9.19 6.32
CA TYR A 109 -2.65 -8.91 7.47
C TYR A 109 -3.47 -7.64 7.23
N LEU A 110 -4.79 -7.75 7.40
CA LEU A 110 -5.75 -6.66 7.29
C LEU A 110 -6.87 -6.91 8.31
N SER A 111 -7.54 -5.83 8.75
CA SER A 111 -8.70 -5.97 9.62
C SER A 111 -9.79 -6.81 8.94
N LYS A 112 -10.52 -7.61 9.72
CA LYS A 112 -11.66 -8.40 9.20
C LYS A 112 -12.73 -7.52 8.56
N VAL A 113 -12.91 -6.30 9.07
CA VAL A 113 -13.90 -5.35 8.54
C VAL A 113 -13.50 -4.89 7.14
N ASP A 114 -12.24 -4.55 6.94
CA ASP A 114 -11.71 -4.14 5.64
C ASP A 114 -11.62 -5.31 4.65
N ASP A 115 -11.30 -6.52 5.12
CA ASP A 115 -11.37 -7.74 4.30
C ASP A 115 -12.79 -7.99 3.76
N ILE A 116 -13.81 -7.83 4.61
CA ILE A 116 -15.21 -7.91 4.18
C ILE A 116 -15.56 -6.79 3.19
N PHE A 117 -15.09 -5.55 3.43
CA PHE A 117 -15.27 -4.42 2.52
C PHE A 117 -14.70 -4.74 1.13
N TRP A 118 -13.48 -5.28 1.07
CA TRP A 118 -12.86 -5.70 -0.19
C TRP A 118 -13.62 -6.82 -0.89
N LYS A 119 -14.05 -7.85 -0.18
CA LYS A 119 -14.87 -8.94 -0.75
C LYS A 119 -16.15 -8.42 -1.38
N LYS A 120 -16.81 -7.44 -0.75
CA LYS A 120 -18.02 -6.79 -1.29
C LYS A 120 -17.71 -5.97 -2.55
N ILE A 121 -16.64 -5.19 -2.56
CA ILE A 121 -16.22 -4.44 -3.75
C ILE A 121 -15.93 -5.41 -4.90
N GLN A 122 -15.15 -6.47 -4.65
CA GLN A 122 -14.80 -7.46 -5.65
C GLN A 122 -16.05 -8.14 -6.22
N GLN A 123 -16.98 -8.56 -5.36
CA GLN A 123 -18.26 -9.14 -5.78
C GLN A 123 -19.06 -8.16 -6.65
N SER A 124 -19.19 -6.90 -6.21
CA SER A 124 -19.91 -5.86 -6.98
C SER A 124 -19.27 -5.60 -8.36
N LEU A 125 -17.95 -5.67 -8.45
CA LEU A 125 -17.21 -5.52 -9.71
C LEU A 125 -17.43 -6.74 -10.61
N ILE A 126 -17.45 -7.95 -10.05
CA ILE A 126 -17.76 -9.18 -10.80
C ILE A 126 -19.20 -9.12 -11.33
N ASP A 127 -20.15 -8.71 -10.50
CA ASP A 127 -21.57 -8.62 -10.88
C ASP A 127 -21.79 -7.58 -11.98
N ARG A 128 -21.12 -6.42 -11.90
CA ARG A 128 -21.11 -5.40 -12.97
C ARG A 128 -20.45 -5.91 -14.26
N LYS A 129 -19.47 -6.81 -14.16
CA LYS A 129 -18.72 -7.37 -15.30
C LYS A 129 -19.35 -8.59 -15.95
N ARG A 130 -20.40 -9.20 -15.37
CA ARG A 130 -21.21 -10.24 -16.02
C ARG A 130 -21.84 -9.78 -17.34
N GLY A 131 -21.79 -8.48 -17.67
CA GLY A 131 -22.15 -7.92 -18.97
C GLY A 131 -21.00 -7.62 -19.96
N LYS A 132 -19.71 -7.60 -19.56
CA LYS A 132 -18.56 -7.38 -20.47
C LYS A 132 -17.27 -7.99 -19.92
N ILE A 133 -16.68 -8.94 -20.68
CA ILE A 133 -15.42 -9.63 -20.35
C ILE A 133 -14.23 -8.71 -20.61
N THR A 134 -13.51 -8.26 -19.58
CA THR A 134 -12.10 -7.81 -19.72
C THR A 134 -11.27 -8.04 -18.44
N LYS A 135 -10.01 -8.40 -18.72
CA LYS A 135 -8.83 -8.85 -17.95
C LYS A 135 -8.42 -8.13 -16.65
N LEU A 136 -9.27 -7.34 -16.00
CA LEU A 136 -8.90 -6.44 -14.89
C LEU A 136 -9.28 -6.98 -13.49
N ILE A 137 -9.07 -8.28 -13.22
CA ILE A 137 -9.42 -8.92 -11.92
C ILE A 137 -8.16 -9.36 -11.13
N LEU A 138 -6.96 -9.20 -11.69
CA LEU A 138 -5.73 -9.69 -11.04
C LEU A 138 -5.17 -8.80 -9.93
N ILE A 139 -5.87 -7.77 -9.44
CA ILE A 139 -5.35 -6.90 -8.35
C ILE A 139 -5.72 -7.43 -6.95
N PHE A 140 -6.75 -8.27 -6.82
CA PHE A 140 -7.47 -8.38 -5.55
C PHE A 140 -7.35 -9.69 -4.78
N ARG A 141 -6.39 -10.54 -5.13
CA ARG A 141 -6.15 -11.78 -4.38
C ARG A 141 -4.96 -11.58 -3.44
N MET A 142 -5.11 -10.65 -2.49
CA MET A 142 -4.34 -10.74 -1.25
C MET A 142 -4.86 -12.00 -0.55
N VAL A 143 -4.07 -13.07 -0.62
CA VAL A 143 -4.36 -14.31 0.08
C VAL A 143 -4.07 -14.02 1.55
N ILE A 144 -5.11 -13.60 2.27
CA ILE A 144 -5.15 -13.76 3.73
C ILE A 144 -5.65 -15.20 3.93
N PRO A 145 -4.85 -16.10 4.54
CA PRO A 145 -5.26 -17.48 4.81
C PRO A 145 -6.51 -17.57 5.69
#